data_AF-A0AAE9XNF2-F1
#
_entry.id   AF-A0AAE9XNF2-F1
#
_cell.length_a   1.000
_cell.length_b   1.000
_cell.length_c   1.000
_cell.angle_alpha   90.00
_cell.angle_beta   90.00
_cell.angle_gamma   90.00
#
_symmetry.space_group_name_H-M   'P 1'
#
loop_
_entity.id
_entity.type
_entity.pdbx_description
1 polymer ?
#
loop_
_entity_poly.entity_id
_entity_poly.type
_entity_poly.pdbx_seq_one_letter_code
_entity_poly.pdbx_strand_id
1 'polypeptide(L)' 'MTANGDMIGVGVSLVVAAIGFWQERRYTPGKLPLVPPFFLMFTGALGAIVFGADLITALTGVTWSPGFQR' A
#
# COMPACT_ATOMS: atom_id res chain seq x y z
N MET A 1 12.40 -0.96 10.04
CA MET A 1 11.56 -1.66 11.04
C MET A 1 12.12 -3.08 11.20
N THR A 2 11.46 -4.02 11.89
CA THR A 2 11.87 -5.45 11.84
C THR A 2 11.26 -6.10 10.60
N ALA A 3 11.95 -7.03 9.94
CA ALA A 3 11.45 -7.72 8.74
C ALA A 3 10.04 -8.32 8.90
N ASN A 4 9.70 -8.84 10.10
CA ASN A 4 8.36 -9.34 10.41
C ASN A 4 7.29 -8.23 10.39
N GLY A 5 7.65 -7.05 10.88
CA GLY A 5 6.79 -5.86 10.84
C GLY A 5 6.57 -5.38 9.41
N ASP A 6 7.59 -5.45 8.57
CA ASP A 6 7.49 -5.04 7.16
C ASP A 6 6.64 -6.01 6.34
N MET A 7 6.75 -7.33 6.60
CA MET A 7 5.86 -8.32 6.00
C MET A 7 4.39 -8.07 6.35
N ILE A 8 4.10 -7.73 7.61
CA ILE A 8 2.75 -7.35 8.05
C ILE A 8 2.32 -6.05 7.36
N GLY A 9 3.19 -5.05 7.30
CA GLY A 9 2.94 -3.77 6.64
C GLY A 9 2.59 -3.93 5.15
N VAL A 10 3.35 -4.75 4.42
CA VAL A 10 3.04 -5.11 3.03
C VAL A 10 1.67 -5.80 2.94
N GLY A 11 1.41 -6.80 3.79
CA GLY A 11 0.15 -7.54 3.79
C GLY A 11 -1.07 -6.64 4.02
N VAL A 12 -1.03 -5.78 5.04
CA VAL A 12 -2.10 -4.83 5.35
C VAL A 12 -2.31 -3.86 4.18
N SER A 13 -1.24 -3.35 3.59
CA SER A 13 -1.31 -2.41 2.48
C SER A 13 -1.98 -3.01 1.24
N LEU A 14 -1.65 -4.28 0.92
CA LEU A 14 -2.30 -5.02 -0.16
C LEU A 14 -3.79 -5.27 0.12
N VAL A 15 -4.16 -5.58 1.37
CA VAL A 15 -5.56 -5.75 1.77
C VAL A 15 -6.33 -4.43 1.60
N VAL A 16 -5.77 -3.31 2.04
CA VAL A 16 -6.39 -1.98 1.88
C VAL A 16 -6.58 -1.65 0.39
N ALA A 17 -5.59 -1.92 -0.45
CA ALA A 17 -5.73 -1.73 -1.90
C ALA A 17 -6.82 -2.64 -2.50
N ALA A 18 -6.88 -3.91 -2.09
CA ALA A 18 -7.90 -4.85 -2.53
C ALA A 18 -9.33 -4.42 -2.14
N ILE A 19 -9.49 -3.84 -0.94
CA ILE A 19 -10.77 -3.27 -0.49
C ILE A 19 -11.16 -2.09 -1.39
N GLY A 20 -10.22 -1.19 -1.70
CA GLY A 20 -10.45 -0.09 -2.64
C GLY A 20 -10.94 -0.58 -4.00
N PHE A 21 -10.23 -1.55 -4.58
CA PHE A 21 -10.61 -2.17 -5.85
C PHE A 21 -12.01 -2.81 -5.82
N TRP A 22 -12.33 -3.48 -4.72
CA TRP A 22 -13.64 -4.09 -4.54
C TRP A 22 -14.77 -3.07 -4.38
N GLN A 23 -14.52 -1.96 -3.69
CA GLN A 23 -15.49 -0.86 -3.56
C GLN A 23 -15.75 -0.18 -4.91
N GLU A 24 -14.73 -0.01 -5.74
CA GLU A 24 -14.88 0.55 -7.08
C GLU A 24 -15.82 -0.30 -7.95
N ARG A 25 -15.66 -1.62 -7.90
CA ARG A 25 -16.56 -2.56 -8.62
C ARG A 25 -18.00 -2.55 -8.12
N ARG A 26 -18.24 -2.09 -6.89
CA ARG A 26 -19.58 -1.96 -6.29
C ARG A 26 -20.10 -0.53 -6.33
N TYR A 27 -19.37 0.39 -6.95
CA TYR A 27 -19.75 1.79 -7.00
C TYR A 27 -21.07 1.95 -7.75
N THR A 28 -22.05 2.56 -7.08
CA THR A 28 -23.35 2.88 -7.66
C THR A 28 -23.39 4.40 -7.87
N PRO A 29 -23.63 4.89 -9.10
CA PRO A 29 -23.75 6.32 -9.35
C PRO A 29 -24.80 6.96 -8.41
N GLY A 30 -24.41 8.04 -7.72
CA GLY A 30 -25.27 8.73 -6.76
C GLY A 30 -25.13 8.30 -5.29
N LYS A 31 -24.34 7.26 -4.98
CA LYS A 31 -23.93 6.92 -3.60
C LYS A 31 -22.41 7.05 -3.47
N LEU A 32 -21.96 8.17 -2.94
CA LEU A 32 -20.54 8.36 -2.63
C LEU A 32 -20.19 7.60 -1.34
N PRO A 33 -19.27 6.63 -1.38
CA PRO A 33 -18.77 5.99 -0.18
C PRO A 33 -18.02 7.02 0.68
N LEU A 34 -18.03 6.81 2.00
CA LEU A 34 -17.35 7.69 2.96
C LEU A 34 -15.87 7.90 2.63
N VAL A 35 -15.20 6.84 2.16
CA VAL A 35 -13.85 6.89 1.63
C VAL A 35 -13.91 6.53 0.15
N PRO A 36 -13.45 7.41 -0.75
CA PRO A 36 -13.44 7.09 -2.17
C PRO A 36 -12.53 5.88 -2.46
N PRO A 37 -12.96 4.95 -3.34
CA PRO A 37 -12.23 3.73 -3.63
C PRO A 37 -10.79 3.99 -4.11
N PHE A 38 -10.61 5.06 -4.89
CA PHE A 38 -9.32 5.52 -5.38
C PHE A 38 -8.32 5.80 -4.24
N PHE A 39 -8.76 6.45 -3.15
CA PHE A 39 -7.86 6.75 -2.03
C PHE A 39 -7.37 5.47 -1.36
N LEU A 40 -8.25 4.49 -1.14
CA LEU A 40 -7.88 3.20 -0.56
C LEU A 40 -6.87 2.46 -1.44
N MET A 41 -7.12 2.42 -2.76
CA MET A 41 -6.18 1.82 -3.72
C MET A 41 -4.83 2.53 -3.70
N PHE A 42 -4.82 3.86 -3.73
CA PHE A 42 -3.60 4.66 -3.73
C PHE A 42 -2.80 4.49 -2.43
N THR A 43 -3.45 4.58 -1.26
CA THR A 43 -2.78 4.41 0.03
C THR A 43 -2.26 2.99 0.21
N GLY A 44 -3.01 1.99 -0.22
CA GLY A 44 -2.57 0.59 -0.17
C GLY A 44 -1.39 0.33 -1.10
N ALA A 45 -1.39 0.89 -2.31
CA ALA A 45 -0.25 0.77 -3.23
C ALA A 45 1.00 1.47 -2.68
N LEU A 46 0.87 2.70 -2.16
CA LEU A 46 1.99 3.42 -1.54
C LEU A 46 2.55 2.66 -0.33
N GLY A 47 1.69 2.18 0.56
CA GLY A 47 2.11 1.38 1.71
C GLY A 47 2.89 0.13 1.29
N ALA A 48 2.39 -0.60 0.30
CA ALA A 48 3.04 -1.82 -0.19
C ALA A 48 4.44 -1.52 -0.78
N ILE A 49 4.61 -0.38 -1.46
CA ILE A 49 5.91 0.06 -1.98
C ILE A 49 6.86 0.42 -0.83
N VAL A 50 6.40 1.20 0.16
CA VAL A 50 7.24 1.65 1.28
C VAL A 50 7.68 0.48 2.15
N PHE A 51 6.75 -0.34 2.62
CA PHE A 51 7.07 -1.52 3.43
C PHE A 51 7.82 -2.57 2.63
N GLY A 52 7.54 -2.69 1.32
CA GLY A 52 8.29 -3.57 0.43
C GLY A 52 9.75 -3.14 0.27
N ALA A 53 10.00 -1.83 0.15
CA ALA A 53 11.35 -1.29 0.07
C ALA A 53 12.13 -1.47 1.39
N ASP A 54 11.48 -1.25 2.55
CA ASP A 54 12.10 -1.51 3.86
C ASP A 54 12.39 -3.02 4.04
N LEU A 55 11.46 -3.88 3.62
CA LEU A 55 11.65 -5.33 3.65
C LEU A 55 12.82 -5.79 2.76
N ILE A 56 12.93 -5.26 1.54
CA ILE A 56 14.08 -5.55 0.66
C ILE A 56 15.38 -5.09 1.32
N THR A 57 15.38 -3.91 1.93
CA THR A 57 16.56 -3.39 2.65
C THR A 57 16.92 -4.28 3.83
N ALA A 58 15.95 -4.73 4.61
CA ALA A 58 16.13 -5.61 5.75
C ALA A 58 16.64 -7.02 5.37
N LEU A 59 16.22 -7.53 4.20
CA LEU A 59 16.61 -8.86 3.72
C LEU A 59 17.95 -8.87 2.97
N THR A 60 18.27 -7.81 2.24
CA THR A 60 19.42 -7.78 1.30
C THR A 60 20.54 -6.83 1.74
N GLY A 61 20.28 -5.92 2.67
CA GLY A 61 21.19 -4.84 3.03
C GLY A 61 21.32 -3.74 1.98
N VAL A 62 20.61 -3.84 0.84
CA VAL A 62 20.63 -2.83 -0.22
C VAL A 62 19.67 -1.71 0.15
N THR A 63 20.21 -0.53 0.44
CA THR A 63 19.41 0.67 0.71
C THR A 63 18.88 1.26 -0.59
N TRP A 64 17.57 1.15 -0.82
CA TRP A 64 16.91 1.86 -1.90
C TRP A 64 16.52 3.27 -1.43
N SER A 65 17.09 4.31 -2.06
CA SER A 65 16.59 5.68 -1.91
C SER A 65 15.63 6.02 -3.06
N PRO A 66 14.44 6.55 -2.78
CA PRO A 66 13.57 7.07 -3.83
C PRO A 66 14.29 8.18 -4.61
N GLY A 67 14.12 8.21 -5.92
CA GLY A 67 14.80 9.20 -6.78
C GLY A 67 14.49 10.67 -6.46
N PHE A 68 13.40 10.95 -5.76
CA PHE A 68 13.04 12.31 -5.29
C PHE A 68 13.79 12.75 -4.02
N GLN A 69 14.55 11.86 -3.37
CA GLN A 69 15.44 12.18 -2.25
C GLN A 69 16.91 12.32 -2.67
N ARG A 70 17.20 12.25 -3.98
CA ARG A 70 18.55 12.46 -4.53
C ARG A 70 18.76 13.91 -4.93
#